data_AF-A0A0R0MB72-F1
#
_entry.id   AF-A0A0R0MB72-F1
#
_cell.length_a   1.000
_cell.length_b   1.000
_cell.length_c   1.000
_cell.angle_alpha   90.00
_cell.angle_beta   90.00
_cell.angle_gamma   90.00
#
_symmetry.space_group_name_H-M   'P 1'
#
loop_
_entity.id
_entity.type
_entity.pdbx_description
1 polymer ?
#
loop_
_entity_poly.entity_id
_entity_poly.type
_entity_poly.pdbx_seq_one_letter_code
_entity_poly.pdbx_strand_id
1 'polypeptide(L)' 'MYRRNPSLQDYLLVDAEKIAIDLYRKNDRGNWEIFNYQSGDNIELQSIDLSFPIQSVYEDIVFEELA' A
#
# COMPACT_ATOMS: atom_id res chain seq x y z
N MET A 1 8.72 -8.65 -12.69
CA MET A 1 10.16 -8.76 -12.39
C MET A 1 10.47 -8.59 -10.90
N TYR A 2 9.69 -7.85 -10.10
CA TYR A 2 9.95 -7.70 -8.64
C TYR A 2 9.57 -8.91 -7.77
N ARG A 3 8.50 -9.64 -8.11
CA ARG A 3 8.04 -10.85 -7.38
C ARG A 3 9.05 -12.01 -7.33
N ARG A 4 10.14 -11.94 -8.10
CA ARG A 4 11.20 -12.97 -8.11
C ARG A 4 12.29 -12.71 -7.06
N ASN A 5 12.29 -11.56 -6.41
CA ASN A 5 13.22 -11.28 -5.31
C ASN A 5 12.77 -12.07 -4.06
N PRO A 6 13.58 -13.02 -3.55
CA PRO A 6 13.20 -13.82 -2.39
C PRO A 6 13.05 -13.00 -1.10
N SER A 7 13.72 -11.84 -1.02
CA SER A 7 13.70 -10.93 0.14
C SER A 7 12.55 -9.91 0.10
N LEU A 8 11.77 -9.85 -0.97
CA LEU A 8 10.63 -8.93 -1.05
C LEU A 8 9.50 -9.43 -0.14
N GLN A 9 9.16 -8.62 0.86
CA GLN A 9 8.11 -8.91 1.84
C GLN A 9 6.84 -8.10 1.58
N ASP A 10 6.97 -6.78 1.43
CA ASP A 10 5.87 -5.88 1.11
C ASP A 10 6.08 -5.27 -0.28
N TYR A 11 5.05 -5.33 -1.14
CA TYR A 11 5.04 -4.69 -2.46
C TYR A 11 3.80 -3.83 -2.61
N LEU A 12 4.01 -2.52 -2.58
CA LEU A 12 2.96 -1.51 -2.65
C LEU A 12 2.74 -1.08 -4.11
N LEU A 13 1.49 -1.09 -4.57
CA LEU A 13 1.06 -0.52 -5.85
C LEU A 13 0.15 0.68 -5.57
N VAL A 14 0.55 1.84 -6.07
CA VAL A 14 -0.20 3.10 -5.93
C VAL A 14 -0.96 3.37 -7.22
N ASP A 15 -2.27 3.54 -7.12
CA ASP A 15 -3.08 4.00 -8.25
C ASP A 15 -2.82 5.50 -8.47
N ALA A 16 -2.53 5.89 -9.71
CA ALA A 16 -2.19 7.27 -10.03
C ALA A 16 -3.41 8.17 -10.31
N GLU A 17 -4.59 7.57 -10.53
CA GLU A 17 -5.81 8.29 -10.94
C GLU A 17 -6.81 8.44 -9.79
N LYS A 18 -6.70 7.61 -8.74
CA LYS A 18 -7.56 7.65 -7.56
C LYS A 18 -6.79 7.25 -6.30
N ILE A 19 -7.33 7.61 -5.13
CA ILE A 19 -6.78 7.20 -3.83
C ILE A 19 -7.10 5.72 -3.61
N ALA A 20 -6.23 4.86 -4.13
CA ALA A 20 -6.29 3.43 -3.93
C ALA A 20 -4.88 2.85 -3.90
N ILE A 21 -4.62 1.94 -2.97
CA ILE A 21 -3.32 1.29 -2.87
C ILE A 21 -3.52 -0.21 -2.63
N ASP A 22 -2.85 -1.02 -3.44
CA ASP A 22 -2.80 -2.47 -3.25
C ASP A 22 -1.46 -2.85 -2.61
N LEU A 23 -1.51 -3.45 -1.42
CA LEU A 23 -0.34 -4.02 -0.76
C LEU A 23 -0.36 -5.54 -0.94
N TYR A 24 0.65 -6.04 -1.67
CA TYR A 24 0.95 -7.45 -1.75
C TYR A 24 1.96 -7.79 -0.66
N ARG A 25 1.57 -8.61 0.31
CA ARG A 25 2.43 -9.05 1.41
C ARG A 25 2.73 -10.53 1.29
N LYS A 26 4.01 -10.88 1.43
CA LYS A 26 4.44 -12.27 1.57
C LYS A 26 4.39 -12.66 3.04
N ASN A 27 3.55 -13.63 3.38
CA ASN A 27 3.46 -14.15 4.74
C ASN A 27 4.55 -15.19 5.05
N ASP A 28 4.62 -15.64 6.30
CA ASP A 28 5.60 -16.63 6.78
C ASP A 28 5.53 -17.98 6.06
N ARG A 29 4.39 -18.28 5.43
CA ARG A 29 4.18 -19.49 4.60
C ARG A 29 4.66 -19.31 3.17
N GLY A 30 5.15 -18.12 2.81
CA GLY A 30 5.60 -17.76 1.47
C GLY A 30 4.47 -17.42 0.50
N ASN A 31 3.22 -17.33 0.98
CA ASN A 31 2.06 -16.97 0.16
C ASN A 31 1.91 -15.45 0.10
N TRP A 32 1.33 -14.97 -1.00
CA TRP A 32 0.99 -13.56 -1.18
C TRP A 32 -0.44 -13.31 -0.72
N GLU A 33 -0.59 -12.36 0.19
CA GLU A 33 -1.86 -11.78 0.64
C GLU A 33 -2.00 -10.38 0.03
N ILE A 34 -3.24 -9.95 -0.23
CA ILE A 34 -3.54 -8.66 -0.84
C ILE A 34 -4.40 -7.86 0.15
N PHE A 35 -3.93 -6.67 0.48
CA PHE A 35 -4.66 -5.67 1.25
C PHE A 35 -4.96 -4.50 0.32
N ASN A 36 -6.23 -4.11 0.24
CA ASN A 36 -6.67 -3.00 -0.59
C ASN A 36 -6.99 -1.84 0.35
N TYR A 37 -6.36 -0.70 0.12
CA TYR A 37 -6.54 0.52 0.89
C TYR A 37 -7.24 1.57 0.04
N GLN A 38 -8.10 2.36 0.70
CA GLN A 38 -8.87 3.47 0.13
C GLN A 38 -8.68 4.73 0.98
N SER A 39 -9.22 5.84 0.50
CA SER A 39 -9.16 7.13 1.22
C SER A 39 -9.62 6.99 2.68
N GLY A 40 -8.83 7.56 3.60
CA GLY A 40 -9.07 7.48 5.04
C GLY A 40 -8.37 6.31 5.74
N ASP A 41 -7.87 5.32 4.98
CA ASP A 41 -7.18 4.18 5.57
C ASP A 41 -5.76 4.52 6.05
N ASN A 42 -5.30 3.72 7.00
CA ASN A 42 -3.94 3.75 7.50
C ASN A 42 -3.18 2.53 6.96
N ILE A 43 -2.07 2.77 6.27
CA ILE A 43 -1.24 1.72 5.67
C ILE A 43 -0.31 1.16 6.73
N GLU A 44 -0.11 -0.15 6.70
CA GLU A 44 0.82 -0.85 7.59
C GLU A 44 1.81 -1.66 6.76
N LEU A 45 3.10 -1.36 6.91
CA LEU A 45 4.22 -2.10 6.32
C LEU A 45 4.95 -2.87 7.42
N GLN A 46 4.54 -4.12 7.64
CA GLN A 46 5.09 -4.99 8.68
C GLN A 46 6.57 -5.32 8.46
N SER A 47 7.04 -5.33 7.20
CA SER A 47 8.45 -5.62 6.89
C SER A 47 9.44 -4.61 7.47
N ILE A 48 8.97 -3.40 7.79
CA ILE A 48 9.80 -2.29 8.30
C ILE A 48 9.20 -1.59 9.52
N ASP A 49 8.16 -2.17 10.14
CA ASP A 49 7.45 -1.60 11.28
C ASP A 49 7.03 -0.13 11.07
N LEU A 50 6.46 0.15 9.90
CA LEU A 50 6.04 1.49 9.51
C LEU A 50 4.53 1.54 9.30
N SER A 51 3.92 2.59 9.84
CA SER A 51 2.50 2.87 9.63
C SER A 51 2.27 4.35 9.36
N PHE A 52 1.42 4.66 8.39
CA PHE A 52 1.15 6.02 7.94
C PHE A 52 -0.20 6.13 7.21
N PRO A 53 -0.86 7.29 7.26
CA PRO A 53 -2.12 7.51 6.55
C PRO A 53 -1.90 7.48 5.04
N ILE A 54 -2.83 6.89 4.27
CA ILE A 54 -2.73 6.75 2.81
C ILE A 54 -2.47 8.09 2.10
N GLN A 55 -2.99 9.18 2.64
CA GLN A 55 -2.84 10.53 2.10
C GLN A 55 -1.38 10.99 2.07
N SER A 56 -0.49 10.45 2.92
CA SER A 56 0.94 10.80 2.90
C SER A 56 1.68 10.28 1.66
N VAL A 57 1.10 9.37 0.88
CA VAL A 57 1.68 8.88 -0.39
C VAL A 57 1.42 9.86 -1.53
N TYR A 58 0.32 10.60 -1.45
CA TYR A 58 -0.15 11.46 -2.53
C TYR A 58 0.21 12.91 -2.22
N GLU A 59 1.22 13.43 -2.91
CA GLU A 59 1.58 14.85 -2.87
C GLU A 59 0.83 15.61 -3.99
N ASP A 60 0.44 16.86 -3.73
CA ASP A 60 -0.25 17.75 -4.68
C ASP A 60 -1.63 17.27 -5.20
N ILE A 61 -2.26 16.30 -4.53
CA ILE A 61 -3.66 15.93 -4.81
C ILE A 61 -4.59 16.80 -3.95
N VAL A 62 -5.39 17.63 -4.61
CA VAL A 62 -6.50 18.34 -3.95
C VAL A 62 -7.63 17.34 -3.75
N PHE A 63 -7.82 16.93 -2.49
CA PHE A 63 -8.98 16.14 -2.10
C PHE A 63 -10.22 17.05 -2.12
N GLU A 64 -11.06 16.92 -3.15
CA GLU A 64 -12.42 17.47 -3.04
C GLU A 64 -13.16 16.66 -1.97
N GLU A 65 -13.33 17.24 -0.78
CA GLU A 65 -14.29 16.72 0.20
C GLU A 65 -15.67 16.77 -0.46
N LEU A 66 -16.22 15.59 -0.78
CA LEU A 66 -17.63 15.48 -1.12
C LEU A 66 -18.44 15.90 0.11
N ALA A 67 -18.96 17.13 0.06
CA ALA A 67 -19.90 17.71 1.01
C ALA A 67 -21.23 16.94 1.04
#